data_AF-A0A945M6U9-F1
#
_entry.id   AF-A0A945M6U9-F1
#
_cell.length_a   1.000
_cell.length_b   1.000
_cell.length_c   1.000
_cell.angle_alpha   90.00
_cell.angle_beta   90.00
_cell.angle_gamma   90.00
#
_symmetry.space_group_name_H-M   'P 1'
#
loop_
_entity.id
_entity.type
_entity.pdbx_description
1 polymer ?
#
loop_
_entity_poly.entity_id
_entity_poly.type
_entity_poly.pdbx_seq_one_letter_code
_entity_poly.pdbx_strand_id
1 'polypeptide(L)'
;KSGLVDRPDVSHYRLTAHLGLAVLIYALLLRTALDLLYPNRLATADLIVEGPRRLAHGLTLLVFVVTLAGGLVAGLDAGFIYNSFPLMGGQLLPGEALALSPAWLNHFENAAMVQFQHRWLAILTLLGIVLFWQWGRRRAPEGRARLAVHAVLATALTQVGLGIATLLLVVPVSVAALHQAGALVLLSALIWAGQVLRGQPD
;
A
#
# COMPACT_ATOMS: atom_id res chain seq x y z
N LYS A 1 -35.56 -13.72 -26.00
CA LYS A 1 -34.41 -12.79 -26.11
C LYS A 1 -33.94 -12.48 -24.69
N SER A 2 -32.78 -12.99 -24.29
CA SER A 2 -32.23 -12.85 -22.92
C SER A 2 -31.80 -11.41 -22.71
N GLY A 3 -32.50 -10.70 -21.84
CA GLY A 3 -32.53 -9.24 -21.78
C GLY A 3 -31.66 -8.61 -20.70
N LEU A 4 -30.47 -9.15 -20.39
CA LEU A 4 -29.45 -8.46 -19.56
C LEU A 4 -28.03 -8.89 -19.97
N VAL A 5 -27.66 -8.58 -21.21
CA VAL A 5 -26.28 -8.62 -21.71
C VAL A 5 -25.87 -7.17 -21.96
N ASP A 6 -25.55 -6.44 -20.90
CA ASP A 6 -24.76 -5.19 -20.94
C ASP A 6 -24.46 -4.67 -19.52
N ARG A 7 -23.70 -5.48 -18.78
CA ARG A 7 -22.99 -5.03 -17.58
C ARG A 7 -21.49 -5.21 -17.85
N PRO A 8 -20.79 -4.20 -18.38
CA PRO A 8 -19.35 -4.29 -18.66
C PRO A 8 -18.49 -4.26 -17.39
N ASP A 9 -19.11 -4.15 -16.21
CA ASP A 9 -18.44 -4.12 -14.91
C ASP A 9 -17.85 -5.48 -14.55
N VAL A 10 -16.52 -5.50 -14.49
CA VAL A 10 -15.78 -6.62 -13.90
C VAL A 10 -15.99 -6.56 -12.39
N SER A 11 -16.49 -7.66 -11.79
CA SER A 11 -16.62 -7.78 -10.34
C SER A 11 -15.39 -7.23 -9.60
N HIS A 12 -15.62 -6.43 -8.56
CA HIS A 12 -14.56 -5.84 -7.72
C HIS A 12 -13.58 -6.88 -7.16
N TYR A 13 -14.03 -8.12 -6.94
CA TYR A 13 -13.15 -9.25 -6.60
C TYR A 13 -12.17 -9.58 -7.71
N ARG A 14 -12.65 -9.68 -8.96
CA ARG A 14 -11.81 -9.97 -10.13
C ARG A 14 -10.85 -8.84 -10.43
N LEU A 15 -11.31 -7.59 -10.33
CA LEU A 15 -10.47 -6.41 -10.46
C LEU A 15 -9.34 -6.41 -9.42
N THR A 16 -9.69 -6.62 -8.15
CA THR A 16 -8.73 -6.66 -7.04
C THR A 16 -7.76 -7.83 -7.17
N ALA A 17 -8.24 -9.01 -7.57
CA ALA A 17 -7.40 -10.18 -7.79
C ALA A 17 -6.41 -9.97 -8.93
N HIS A 18 -6.85 -9.34 -10.03
CA HIS A 18 -5.97 -8.98 -11.14
C HIS A 18 -4.87 -7.99 -10.71
N LEU A 19 -5.26 -6.91 -10.01
CA LEU A 19 -4.31 -5.95 -9.42
C LEU A 19 -3.32 -6.66 -8.48
N GLY A 20 -3.83 -7.50 -7.57
CA GLY A 20 -3.01 -8.24 -6.62
C GLY A 20 -1.99 -9.15 -7.29
N LEU A 21 -2.41 -9.89 -8.33
CA LEU A 21 -1.51 -10.73 -9.10
C LEU A 21 -0.45 -9.91 -9.85
N ALA A 22 -0.84 -8.80 -10.48
CA ALA A 22 0.09 -7.92 -11.17
C ALA A 22 1.15 -7.33 -10.22
N VAL A 23 0.71 -6.85 -9.05
CA VAL A 23 1.60 -6.30 -8.01
C VAL A 23 2.52 -7.39 -7.44
N LEU A 24 2.01 -8.62 -7.24
CA LEU A 24 2.81 -9.75 -6.76
C LEU A 24 3.90 -10.12 -7.77
N ILE A 25 3.55 -10.27 -9.05
CA ILE A 25 4.52 -10.55 -10.12
C ILE A 25 5.56 -9.43 -10.18
N TYR A 26 5.12 -8.17 -10.16
CA TYR A 26 6.03 -7.01 -10.14
C TYR A 26 7.01 -7.07 -8.96
N ALA A 27 6.52 -7.32 -7.74
CA ALA A 27 7.34 -7.39 -6.54
C ALA A 27 8.39 -8.52 -6.62
N LEU A 28 8.01 -9.69 -7.16
CA LEU A 28 8.91 -10.81 -7.37
C LEU A 28 9.98 -10.47 -8.41
N LEU A 29 9.59 -9.90 -9.56
CA LEU A 29 10.52 -9.49 -10.61
C LEU A 29 11.50 -8.42 -10.11
N LEU A 30 11.01 -7.42 -9.38
CA LEU A 30 11.85 -6.38 -8.80
C LEU A 30 12.85 -6.96 -7.81
N ARG A 31 12.39 -7.86 -6.93
CA ARG A 31 13.28 -8.52 -5.97
C ARG A 31 14.36 -9.33 -6.70
N THR A 32 13.99 -10.13 -7.70
CA THR A 32 14.95 -10.89 -8.51
C THR A 32 15.94 -9.97 -9.22
N ALA A 33 15.47 -8.86 -9.80
CA ALA A 33 16.34 -7.89 -10.45
C ALA A 33 17.34 -7.27 -9.46
N LEU A 34 16.89 -6.86 -8.26
CA LEU A 34 17.75 -6.32 -7.22
C LEU A 34 18.77 -7.34 -6.71
N ASP A 35 18.38 -8.61 -6.58
CA ASP A 35 19.29 -9.70 -6.20
C ASP A 35 20.40 -9.92 -7.26
N LEU A 36 20.08 -9.74 -8.55
CA LEU A 36 21.04 -9.85 -9.66
C LEU A 36 21.94 -8.60 -9.81
N LEU A 37 21.39 -7.41 -9.59
CA LEU A 37 22.12 -6.14 -9.71
C LEU A 37 23.03 -5.87 -8.52
N TYR A 38 22.63 -6.32 -7.34
CA TYR A 38 23.38 -6.17 -6.09
C TYR A 38 23.71 -7.55 -5.48
N PRO A 39 24.49 -8.38 -6.19
CA PRO A 39 24.82 -9.72 -5.73
C PRO A 39 25.57 -9.63 -4.40
N ASN A 40 25.14 -10.46 -3.45
CA ASN A 40 25.60 -10.43 -2.07
C ASN A 40 27.02 -11.04 -1.98
N ARG A 41 28.05 -10.29 -2.41
CA ARG A 41 29.36 -10.90 -2.63
C ARG A 41 30.10 -11.26 -1.35
N LEU A 42 30.02 -10.48 -0.28
CA LEU A 42 30.60 -10.81 1.01
C LEU A 42 29.89 -9.97 2.08
N ALA A 43 28.69 -10.38 2.51
CA ALA A 43 28.09 -9.77 3.71
C ALA A 43 28.93 -10.22 4.91
N THR A 44 29.88 -9.39 5.34
CA THR A 44 30.47 -9.51 6.67
C THR A 44 29.33 -9.47 7.68
N ALA A 45 29.19 -10.54 8.48
CA ALA A 45 28.06 -10.74 9.39
C ALA A 45 27.77 -9.54 10.31
N ASP A 46 28.75 -8.66 10.52
CA ASP A 46 28.69 -7.48 11.38
C ASP A 46 27.87 -6.29 10.83
N LEU A 47 27.47 -6.30 9.54
CA LEU A 47 26.74 -5.17 8.93
C LEU A 47 25.22 -5.39 8.76
N ILE A 48 24.69 -6.53 9.21
CA ILE A 48 23.27 -6.87 9.03
C ILE A 48 22.41 -6.13 10.06
N VAL A 49 21.57 -5.19 9.61
CA VAL A 49 20.64 -4.47 10.49
C VAL A 49 19.30 -5.21 10.55
N GLU A 50 19.30 -6.35 11.24
CA GLU A 50 18.22 -7.36 11.19
C GLU A 50 16.84 -6.83 11.61
N GLY A 51 16.79 -5.93 12.59
CA GLY A 51 15.54 -5.35 13.11
C GLY A 51 14.76 -4.54 12.07
N PRO A 52 15.30 -3.38 11.60
CA PRO A 52 14.72 -2.59 10.52
C PRO A 52 14.45 -3.40 9.25
N ARG A 53 15.30 -4.37 8.90
CA ARG A 53 15.09 -5.24 7.75
C ARG A 53 13.81 -6.09 7.88
N ARG A 54 13.59 -6.74 9.03
CA ARG A 54 12.36 -7.50 9.29
C ARG A 54 11.13 -6.60 9.22
N LEU A 55 11.25 -5.39 9.77
CA LEU A 55 10.18 -4.41 9.71
C LEU A 55 9.89 -3.95 8.27
N ALA A 56 10.91 -3.76 7.43
CA ALA A 56 10.73 -3.45 6.02
C ALA A 56 9.93 -4.54 5.29
N HIS A 57 10.26 -5.82 5.49
CA HIS A 57 9.49 -6.93 4.89
C HIS A 57 8.04 -6.98 5.40
N GLY A 58 7.83 -6.78 6.72
CA GLY A 58 6.49 -6.71 7.30
C GLY A 58 5.67 -5.57 6.70
N LEU A 59 6.28 -4.39 6.52
CA LEU A 59 5.66 -3.24 5.86
C LEU A 59 5.43 -3.47 4.37
N THR A 60 6.30 -4.20 3.66
CA THR A 60 6.04 -4.61 2.26
C THR A 60 4.75 -5.42 2.17
N LEU A 61 4.57 -6.42 3.06
CA LEU A 61 3.34 -7.20 3.10
C LEU A 61 2.13 -6.33 3.46
N LEU A 62 2.27 -5.43 4.42
CA LEU A 62 1.18 -4.55 4.83
C LEU A 62 0.77 -3.58 3.70
N VAL A 63 1.73 -2.96 2.99
CA VAL A 63 1.46 -2.12 1.82
C VAL A 63 0.79 -2.91 0.70
N PHE A 64 1.18 -4.18 0.50
CA PHE A 64 0.48 -5.06 -0.43
C PHE A 64 -0.99 -5.26 -0.02
N VAL A 65 -1.28 -5.50 1.26
CA VAL A 65 -2.66 -5.60 1.79
C VAL A 65 -3.42 -4.28 1.61
N VAL A 66 -2.80 -3.12 1.89
CA VAL A 66 -3.42 -1.80 1.66
C VAL A 66 -3.75 -1.59 0.18
N THR A 67 -2.88 -2.07 -0.72
CA THR A 67 -3.09 -2.02 -2.18
C THR A 67 -4.30 -2.87 -2.59
N LEU A 68 -4.47 -4.06 -2.03
CA LEU A 68 -5.66 -4.89 -2.28
C LEU A 68 -6.93 -4.21 -1.75
N ALA A 69 -6.90 -3.64 -0.55
CA ALA A 69 -8.02 -2.87 0.00
C ALA A 69 -8.37 -1.67 -0.90
N GLY A 70 -7.36 -1.00 -1.47
CA GLY A 70 -7.55 0.07 -2.46
C GLY A 70 -8.18 -0.43 -3.76
N GLY A 71 -7.85 -1.65 -4.19
CA GLY A 71 -8.51 -2.33 -5.31
C GLY A 71 -10.00 -2.57 -5.07
N LEU A 72 -10.38 -2.97 -3.85
CA LEU A 72 -11.80 -3.10 -3.46
C LEU A 72 -12.51 -1.75 -3.45
N VAL A 73 -11.86 -0.69 -2.94
CA VAL A 73 -12.40 0.69 -2.96
C VAL A 73 -12.68 1.13 -4.40
N ALA A 74 -11.74 0.88 -5.32
CA ALA A 74 -11.91 1.22 -6.73
C ALA A 74 -13.01 0.38 -7.40
N GLY A 75 -13.07 -0.93 -7.12
CA GLY A 75 -14.04 -1.82 -7.74
C GLY A 75 -15.48 -1.63 -7.25
N LEU A 76 -15.68 -1.12 -6.04
CA LEU A 76 -16.99 -0.79 -5.47
C LEU A 76 -17.40 0.66 -5.71
N ASP A 77 -16.60 1.46 -6.43
CA ASP A 77 -16.78 2.91 -6.55
C ASP A 77 -16.88 3.61 -5.17
N ALA A 78 -16.28 3.01 -4.14
CA ALA A 78 -16.39 3.45 -2.76
C ALA A 78 -15.70 4.81 -2.52
N GLY A 79 -14.80 5.22 -3.42
CA GLY A 79 -14.16 6.53 -3.42
C GLY A 79 -15.15 7.71 -3.54
N PHE A 80 -16.35 7.48 -4.05
CA PHE A 80 -17.38 8.51 -4.25
C PHE A 80 -18.36 8.68 -3.07
N ILE A 81 -18.27 7.84 -2.03
CA ILE A 81 -19.27 7.84 -0.95
C ILE A 81 -18.98 8.95 0.06
N TYR A 82 -17.80 8.90 0.68
CA TYR A 82 -17.39 9.90 1.67
C TYR A 82 -16.17 10.67 1.19
N ASN A 83 -16.33 11.95 0.84
CA ASN A 83 -15.22 12.79 0.35
C ASN A 83 -14.69 13.77 1.41
N SER A 84 -14.83 13.43 2.69
CA SER A 84 -14.24 14.13 3.84
C SER A 84 -13.10 13.30 4.45
N PHE A 85 -12.15 13.96 5.11
CA PHE A 85 -11.05 13.31 5.86
C PHE A 85 -10.71 14.17 7.10
N PRO A 86 -10.38 13.58 8.28
CA PRO A 86 -10.25 12.15 8.56
C PRO A 86 -11.60 11.43 8.78
N LEU A 87 -12.65 12.17 9.14
CA LEU A 87 -14.00 11.65 9.36
C LEU A 87 -14.70 11.32 8.04
N MET A 88 -15.69 10.43 8.10
CA MET A 88 -16.60 10.05 7.03
C MET A 88 -17.97 10.65 7.32
N GLY A 89 -18.31 11.77 6.67
CA GLY A 89 -19.60 12.45 6.88
C GLY A 89 -19.78 12.97 8.32
N GLY A 90 -18.69 13.40 8.96
CA GLY A 90 -18.69 13.84 10.36
C GLY A 90 -18.67 12.70 11.39
N GLN A 91 -18.65 11.43 10.97
CA GLN A 91 -18.56 10.26 11.84
C GLN A 91 -17.22 9.54 11.65
N LEU A 92 -16.76 8.80 12.66
CA LEU A 92 -15.58 7.93 12.49
C LEU A 92 -15.92 6.71 11.62
N LEU A 93 -17.03 6.05 11.93
CA LEU A 93 -17.59 4.92 11.19
C LEU A 93 -19.07 5.21 10.96
N PRO A 94 -19.51 5.46 9.71
CA PRO A 94 -20.92 5.67 9.39
C PRO A 94 -21.76 4.43 9.72
N GLY A 95 -22.98 4.62 10.21
CA GLY A 95 -23.85 3.52 10.63
C GLY A 95 -24.15 2.51 9.52
N GLU A 96 -24.27 2.97 8.27
CA GLU A 96 -24.53 2.10 7.12
C GLU A 96 -23.36 1.17 6.79
N ALA A 97 -22.14 1.43 7.29
CA ALA A 97 -21.01 0.52 7.13
C ALA A 97 -21.24 -0.86 7.78
N LEU A 98 -22.29 -0.99 8.62
CA LEU A 98 -22.67 -2.22 9.30
C LEU A 98 -24.02 -2.78 8.83
N ALA A 99 -24.57 -2.26 7.72
CA ALA A 99 -25.94 -2.53 7.30
C ALA A 99 -26.17 -3.92 6.67
N LEU A 100 -25.13 -4.58 6.13
CA LEU A 100 -25.30 -5.88 5.46
C LEU A 100 -25.38 -7.03 6.47
N SER A 101 -26.19 -8.04 6.13
CA SER A 101 -26.30 -9.31 6.83
C SER A 101 -26.07 -10.47 5.85
N PRO A 102 -25.26 -11.49 6.20
CA PRO A 102 -24.47 -11.61 7.44
C PRO A 102 -23.35 -10.55 7.55
N ALA A 103 -22.97 -10.23 8.79
CA ALA A 103 -22.09 -9.09 9.11
C ALA A 103 -20.75 -9.08 8.35
N TRP A 104 -20.19 -10.26 8.03
CA TRP A 104 -18.92 -10.38 7.31
C TRP A 104 -18.96 -9.81 5.89
N LEU A 105 -20.15 -9.73 5.26
CA LEU A 105 -20.30 -9.12 3.94
C LEU A 105 -19.94 -7.63 3.96
N ASN A 106 -20.08 -6.94 5.10
CA ASN A 106 -19.72 -5.53 5.17
C ASN A 106 -18.24 -5.31 4.82
N HIS A 107 -17.35 -6.25 5.15
CA HIS A 107 -15.92 -6.08 4.91
C HIS A 107 -15.51 -6.17 3.44
N PHE A 108 -16.40 -6.63 2.55
CA PHE A 108 -16.06 -6.88 1.14
C PHE A 108 -17.06 -6.30 0.15
N GLU A 109 -18.32 -6.15 0.54
CA GLU A 109 -19.43 -5.72 -0.34
C GLU A 109 -19.97 -4.34 0.06
N ASN A 110 -19.78 -3.93 1.33
CA ASN A 110 -20.25 -2.63 1.79
C ASN A 110 -19.21 -1.56 1.52
N ALA A 111 -19.49 -0.73 0.53
CA ALA A 111 -18.57 0.29 0.06
C ALA A 111 -18.16 1.30 1.16
N ALA A 112 -19.05 1.66 2.10
CA ALA A 112 -18.69 2.52 3.23
C ALA A 112 -17.69 1.84 4.18
N MET A 113 -17.90 0.56 4.50
CA MET A 113 -16.96 -0.21 5.34
C MET A 113 -15.63 -0.45 4.64
N VAL A 114 -15.63 -0.82 3.35
CA VAL A 114 -14.40 -1.03 2.57
C VAL A 114 -13.59 0.28 2.49
N GLN A 115 -14.25 1.41 2.28
CA GLN A 115 -13.60 2.73 2.31
C GLN A 115 -13.00 3.04 3.68
N PHE A 116 -13.74 2.78 4.77
CA PHE A 116 -13.25 2.93 6.14
C PHE A 116 -12.01 2.07 6.40
N GLN A 117 -12.06 0.78 6.06
CA GLN A 117 -10.95 -0.16 6.26
C GLN A 117 -9.70 0.28 5.52
N HIS A 118 -9.81 0.70 4.25
CA HIS A 118 -8.67 1.18 3.49
C HIS A 118 -8.02 2.41 4.14
N ARG A 119 -8.81 3.39 4.62
CA ARG A 119 -8.29 4.58 5.33
C ARG A 119 -7.52 4.21 6.58
N TRP A 120 -8.09 3.36 7.43
CA TRP A 120 -7.45 2.97 8.68
C TRP A 120 -6.22 2.10 8.47
N LEU A 121 -6.25 1.18 7.51
CA LEU A 121 -5.07 0.43 7.10
C LEU A 121 -3.95 1.36 6.61
N ALA A 122 -4.26 2.38 5.82
CA ALA A 122 -3.29 3.37 5.37
C ALA A 122 -2.69 4.19 6.53
N ILE A 123 -3.51 4.63 7.49
CA ILE A 123 -3.05 5.34 8.70
C ILE A 123 -2.13 4.46 9.55
N LEU A 124 -2.52 3.22 9.81
CA LEU A 124 -1.71 2.26 10.58
C LEU A 124 -0.40 1.92 9.87
N THR A 125 -0.43 1.85 8.54
CA THR A 125 0.76 1.62 7.71
C THR A 125 1.70 2.81 7.77
N LEU A 126 1.18 4.05 7.67
CA LEU A 126 1.98 5.26 7.82
C LEU A 126 2.63 5.31 9.21
N LEU A 127 1.90 4.97 10.28
CA LEU A 127 2.46 4.88 11.63
C LEU A 127 3.61 3.86 11.67
N GLY A 128 3.41 2.66 11.11
CA GLY A 128 4.45 1.65 11.00
C GLY A 128 5.68 2.12 10.21
N ILE A 129 5.48 2.88 9.12
CA ILE A 129 6.54 3.47 8.32
C ILE A 129 7.30 4.56 9.09
N VAL A 130 6.61 5.38 9.88
CA VAL A 130 7.26 6.39 10.74
C VAL A 130 8.11 5.69 11.80
N LEU A 131 7.63 4.61 12.42
CA LEU A 131 8.42 3.82 13.36
C LEU A 131 9.63 3.16 12.69
N PHE A 132 9.44 2.59 11.50
CA PHE A 132 10.52 2.07 10.67
C PHE A 132 11.56 3.14 10.36
N TRP A 133 11.13 4.34 9.98
CA TRP A 133 12.03 5.44 9.65
C TRP A 133 12.81 5.91 10.88
N GLN A 134 12.14 6.11 12.02
CA GLN A 134 12.79 6.53 13.27
C GLN A 134 13.83 5.51 13.74
N TRP A 135 13.51 4.23 13.62
CA TRP A 135 14.40 3.14 14.02
C TRP A 135 15.55 2.95 13.03
N GLY A 136 15.23 2.93 11.74
CA GLY A 136 16.12 2.72 10.62
C GLY A 136 17.14 3.84 10.47
N ARG A 137 16.74 5.12 10.56
CA ARG A 137 17.67 6.26 10.39
C ARG A 137 18.80 6.29 11.41
N ARG A 138 18.60 5.68 12.58
CA ARG A 138 19.58 5.60 13.67
C ARG A 138 20.52 4.40 13.55
N ARG A 139 20.15 3.37 12.78
CA ARG A 139 20.86 2.09 12.69
C ARG A 139 21.38 1.76 11.30
N ALA A 140 20.80 2.34 10.26
CA ALA A 140 21.26 2.15 8.90
C ALA A 140 22.62 2.81 8.70
N PRO A 141 23.59 2.12 8.09
CA PRO A 141 24.86 2.72 7.68
C PRO A 141 24.59 3.86 6.68
N GLU A 142 25.62 4.68 6.46
CA GLU A 142 25.55 5.75 5.45
C GLU A 142 25.36 5.19 4.04
N GLY A 143 25.23 6.08 3.05
CA GLY A 143 25.03 5.65 1.66
C GLY A 143 23.63 5.10 1.39
N ARG A 144 23.57 3.98 0.66
CA ARG A 144 22.32 3.47 0.07
C ARG A 144 21.30 3.05 1.12
N ALA A 145 21.75 2.49 2.25
CA ALA A 145 20.85 2.02 3.31
C ALA A 145 20.08 3.19 3.96
N ARG A 146 20.78 4.26 4.32
CA ARG A 146 20.14 5.47 4.88
C ARG A 146 19.24 6.14 3.84
N LEU A 147 19.66 6.21 2.58
CA LEU A 147 18.85 6.75 1.49
C LEU A 147 17.53 5.97 1.34
N ALA A 148 17.58 4.63 1.35
CA ALA A 148 16.38 3.80 1.23
C ALA A 148 15.39 4.03 2.38
N VAL A 149 15.89 4.18 3.62
CA VAL A 149 15.04 4.50 4.78
C VAL A 149 14.32 5.84 4.59
N HIS A 150 15.03 6.87 4.11
CA HIS A 150 14.41 8.18 3.82
C HIS A 150 13.44 8.11 2.64
N ALA A 151 13.78 7.36 1.59
CA ALA A 151 12.94 7.19 0.41
C ALA A 151 11.59 6.54 0.76
N VAL A 152 11.58 5.54 1.65
CA VAL A 152 10.33 4.92 2.14
C VAL A 152 9.44 5.96 2.83
N LEU A 153 9.97 6.80 3.71
CA LEU A 153 9.17 7.83 4.36
C LEU A 153 8.64 8.87 3.35
N ALA A 154 9.51 9.37 2.47
CA ALA A 154 9.13 10.37 1.48
C ALA A 154 8.02 9.87 0.54
N THR A 155 8.18 8.65 0.02
CA THR A 155 7.17 8.02 -0.85
C THR A 155 5.87 7.72 -0.11
N ALA A 156 5.93 7.33 1.17
CA ALA A 156 4.73 7.13 1.99
C ALA A 156 3.94 8.41 2.24
N LEU A 157 4.63 9.53 2.51
CA LEU A 157 3.98 10.83 2.69
C LEU A 157 3.33 11.30 1.38
N THR A 158 4.03 11.16 0.26
CA THR A 158 3.46 11.43 -1.07
C THR A 158 2.24 10.55 -1.35
N GLN A 159 2.32 9.26 -1.03
CA GLN A 159 1.24 8.31 -1.24
C GLN A 159 0.00 8.67 -0.43
N VAL A 160 0.15 8.99 0.85
CA VAL A 160 -0.96 9.43 1.70
C VAL A 160 -1.54 10.74 1.20
N GLY A 161 -0.70 11.68 0.78
CA GLY A 161 -1.13 12.93 0.15
C GLY A 161 -1.96 12.69 -1.11
N LEU A 162 -1.52 11.80 -2.00
CA LEU A 162 -2.25 11.40 -3.20
C LEU A 162 -3.58 10.69 -2.88
N GLY A 163 -3.61 9.85 -1.85
CA GLY A 163 -4.83 9.17 -1.41
C GLY A 163 -5.87 10.13 -0.86
N ILE A 164 -5.44 11.07 -0.01
CA ILE A 164 -6.29 12.15 0.50
C ILE A 164 -6.76 13.06 -0.66
N ALA A 165 -5.87 13.41 -1.59
CA ALA A 165 -6.25 14.22 -2.75
C ALA A 165 -7.27 13.50 -3.65
N THR A 166 -7.07 12.21 -3.93
CA THR A 166 -8.03 11.38 -4.68
C THR A 166 -9.41 11.41 -4.01
N LEU A 167 -9.43 11.34 -2.69
CA LEU A 167 -10.65 11.38 -1.91
C LEU A 167 -11.35 12.74 -1.95
N LEU A 168 -10.63 13.82 -1.60
CA LEU A 168 -11.20 15.16 -1.48
C LEU A 168 -11.63 15.74 -2.84
N LEU A 169 -10.95 15.35 -3.93
CA LEU A 169 -11.25 15.79 -5.28
C LEU A 169 -12.27 14.90 -6.00
N VAL A 170 -12.88 13.94 -5.29
CA VAL A 170 -13.94 13.08 -5.83
C VAL A 170 -13.43 12.21 -7.00
N VAL A 171 -12.34 11.49 -6.75
CA VAL A 171 -11.72 10.49 -7.62
C VAL A 171 -11.42 10.97 -9.06
N PRO A 172 -10.66 12.07 -9.27
CA PRO A 172 -10.18 12.39 -10.61
C PRO A 172 -9.26 11.27 -11.11
N VAL A 173 -9.54 10.73 -12.29
CA VAL A 173 -8.84 9.54 -12.84
C VAL A 173 -7.32 9.72 -12.84
N SER A 174 -6.81 10.90 -13.17
CA SER A 174 -5.38 11.19 -13.17
C SER A 174 -4.75 11.10 -11.77
N VAL A 175 -5.43 11.63 -10.75
CA VAL A 175 -4.95 11.59 -9.35
C VAL A 175 -5.08 10.18 -8.78
N ALA A 176 -6.16 9.48 -9.09
CA ALA A 176 -6.37 8.08 -8.70
C ALA A 176 -5.30 7.15 -9.33
N ALA A 177 -4.97 7.36 -10.61
CA ALA A 177 -3.91 6.62 -11.28
C ALA A 177 -2.53 6.95 -10.69
N LEU A 178 -2.25 8.22 -10.38
CA LEU A 178 -1.02 8.61 -9.67
C LEU A 178 -0.95 7.97 -8.28
N HIS A 179 -2.06 7.87 -7.55
CA HIS A 179 -2.12 7.18 -6.27
C HIS A 179 -1.83 5.67 -6.41
N GLN A 180 -2.35 5.01 -7.45
CA GLN A 180 -2.00 3.60 -7.73
C GLN A 180 -0.52 3.43 -8.09
N ALA A 181 0.03 4.31 -8.93
CA ALA A 181 1.45 4.30 -9.28
C ALA A 181 2.34 4.58 -8.04
N GLY A 182 1.94 5.51 -7.18
CA GLY A 182 2.62 5.83 -5.94
C GLY A 182 2.66 4.64 -4.97
N ALA A 183 1.61 3.81 -4.94
CA ALA A 183 1.58 2.58 -4.14
C ALA A 183 2.67 1.60 -4.61
N LEU A 184 2.84 1.44 -5.93
CA LEU A 184 3.93 0.63 -6.50
C LEU A 184 5.30 1.22 -6.15
N VAL A 185 5.48 2.54 -6.23
CA VAL A 185 6.75 3.20 -5.86
C VAL A 185 7.08 2.98 -4.38
N LEU A 186 6.10 3.11 -3.48
CA LEU A 186 6.29 2.83 -2.05
C LEU A 186 6.65 1.35 -1.80
N LEU A 187 5.96 0.42 -2.47
CA LEU A 187 6.27 -1.01 -2.39
C LEU A 187 7.71 -1.28 -2.84
N SER A 188 8.15 -0.67 -3.94
CA SER A 188 9.51 -0.79 -4.47
C SER A 188 10.55 -0.23 -3.52
N ALA A 189 10.28 0.93 -2.89
CA ALA A 189 11.16 1.51 -1.90
C ALA A 189 11.34 0.58 -0.68
N LEU A 190 10.26 -0.09 -0.23
CA LEU A 190 10.33 -1.05 0.88
C LEU A 190 11.09 -2.33 0.51
N ILE A 191 10.88 -2.88 -0.69
CA ILE A 191 11.64 -4.04 -1.19
C ILE A 191 13.13 -3.69 -1.29
N TRP A 192 13.44 -2.52 -1.85
CA TRP A 192 14.80 -2.03 -1.95
C TRP A 192 15.43 -1.82 -0.57
N ALA A 193 14.72 -1.19 0.37
CA ALA A 193 15.18 -1.04 1.76
C ALA A 193 15.50 -2.39 2.41
N GLY A 194 14.64 -3.41 2.22
CA GLY A 194 14.88 -4.77 2.69
C GLY A 194 16.12 -5.43 2.08
N GLN A 195 16.54 -5.02 0.88
CA GLN A 195 17.75 -5.50 0.20
C GLN A 195 19.02 -4.79 0.67
N VAL A 196 19.00 -3.45 0.78
CA VAL A 196 20.20 -2.70 1.17
C VAL A 196 20.50 -2.80 2.67
N LEU A 197 19.48 -3.07 3.51
CA LEU A 197 19.68 -3.35 4.94
C LEU A 197 20.26 -4.76 5.21
N ARG A 198 20.51 -5.57 4.17
CA ARG A 198 21.17 -6.88 4.30
C ARG A 198 22.67 -6.80 4.59
N GLY A 199 23.25 -5.59 4.60
CA GLY A 199 24.68 -5.36 4.80
C GLY A 199 25.46 -5.61 3.50
N GLN A 200 25.71 -4.53 2.75
CA GLN A 200 26.70 -4.50 1.68
C GLN A 200 27.63 -3.32 1.92
N PRO A 201 28.96 -3.48 1.83
CA PRO A 201 29.84 -2.32 1.75
C PRO A 201 29.52 -1.53 0.47
N ASP A 202 29.49 -0.20 0.59
CA ASP A 202 29.26 0.73 -0.53
C ASP A 202 30.34 0.63 -1.62
#